data_AF-A0A5R8MHF2-F1
#
_entry.id   AF-A0A5R8MHF2-F1
#
_cell.length_a   1.000
_cell.length_b   1.000
_cell.length_c   1.000
_cell.angle_alpha   90.00
_cell.angle_beta   90.00
_cell.angle_gamma   90.00
#
_symmetry.space_group_name_H-M   'P 1'
#
loop_
_entity.id
_entity.type
_entity.pdbx_description
1 polymer ?
#
loop_
_entity_poly.entity_id
_entity_poly.type
_entity_poly.pdbx_seq_one_letter_code
_entity_poly.pdbx_strand_id
1 'polypeptide(L)' 'MAASRNASAVPAGPRRVSFSRIQEPLEVPDLLALQTESFDWLLGNEKWKARVEAARQAGRRDVPTQSGLEEIFEEI' A
#
# COMPACT_ATOMS: atom_id res chain seq x y z
N MET A 1 0.32 17.42 3.62
CA MET A 1 -0.45 16.19 3.29
C MET A 1 0.52 15.03 3.32
N ALA A 2 0.41 14.16 4.32
CA ALA A 2 1.35 13.07 4.54
C ALA A 2 1.03 11.91 3.59
N ALA A 3 2.01 11.48 2.79
CA ALA A 3 1.95 10.20 2.11
C ALA A 3 1.75 9.10 3.16
N SER A 4 0.78 8.20 2.96
CA SER A 4 0.58 7.05 3.82
C SER A 4 1.84 6.18 3.73
N ARG A 5 2.66 6.22 4.77
CA ARG A 5 3.86 5.39 4.88
C ARG A 5 3.40 3.99 5.27
N ASN A 6 3.26 3.10 4.28
CA ASN A 6 3.25 1.67 4.52
C ASN A 6 4.69 1.27 4.91
N ALA A 7 5.03 1.52 6.17
CA ALA A 7 6.30 1.08 6.75
C ALA A 7 6.26 -0.44 6.87
N SER A 8 7.08 -1.14 6.07
CA SER A 8 7.38 -2.53 6.35
C SER A 8 8.20 -2.59 7.62
N ALA A 9 7.60 -3.09 8.71
CA ALA A 9 8.33 -3.44 9.92
C ALA A 9 9.18 -4.68 9.63
N VAL A 10 10.31 -4.51 8.95
CA VAL A 10 11.34 -5.54 8.88
C VAL A 10 11.80 -5.74 10.33
N PRO A 11 11.60 -6.93 10.93
CA PRO A 11 12.04 -7.16 12.30
C PRO A 11 13.54 -6.86 12.35
N ALA A 12 13.95 -6.07 13.33
CA ALA A 12 15.35 -5.72 13.49
C ALA A 12 16.12 -7.03 13.64
N GLY A 13 16.84 -7.40 12.56
CA GLY A 13 17.70 -8.56 12.57
C GLY A 13 18.82 -8.39 13.62
N PRO A 14 19.80 -9.29 13.62
CA PRO A 14 20.98 -9.14 14.46
C PRO A 14 21.57 -7.73 14.34
N ARG A 15 22.08 -7.17 15.45
CA ARG A 15 22.63 -5.81 15.49
C ARG A 15 23.78 -5.68 14.47
N ARG A 16 23.53 -4.92 13.39
CA ARG A 16 24.52 -4.59 12.36
C ARG A 16 24.91 -3.12 12.48
N VAL A 17 26.21 -2.86 12.67
CA VAL A 17 26.73 -1.49 12.73
C VAL A 17 26.70 -0.91 11.31
N SER A 18 26.17 0.32 11.17
CA SER A 18 26.20 1.09 9.93
C SER A 18 27.18 2.27 10.07
N PHE A 19 27.85 2.62 8.97
CA PHE A 19 28.69 3.82 8.86
C PHE A 19 27.94 5.01 8.23
N SER A 20 26.61 4.95 8.13
CA SER A 20 25.78 6.04 7.63
C SER A 20 26.08 7.35 8.38
N ARG A 21 26.47 8.39 7.65
CA ARG A 21 26.77 9.72 8.22
C ARG A 21 25.53 10.62 8.34
N ILE A 22 24.45 10.24 7.68
CA ILE A 22 23.17 10.95 7.64
C ILE A 22 22.04 9.98 7.99
N GLN A 23 20.94 10.53 8.51
CA GLN A 23 19.74 9.76 8.83
C GLN A 23 18.86 9.64 7.58
N GLU A 24 18.39 8.43 7.30
CA GLU A 24 17.42 8.19 6.22
C GLU A 24 16.05 8.79 6.62
N PRO A 25 15.50 9.75 5.83
CA PRO A 25 14.24 10.41 6.18
C PRO A 25 13.00 9.54 5.88
N LEU A 26 13.16 8.52 5.04
CA LEU A 26 12.12 7.60 4.64
C LEU A 26 12.60 6.17 4.88
N GLU A 27 11.72 5.35 5.44
CA GLU A 27 11.97 3.93 5.62
C GLU A 27 11.83 3.17 4.30
N VAL A 28 12.37 1.96 4.27
CA VAL A 28 12.17 1.04 3.15
C VAL A 28 10.68 0.71 3.06
N PRO A 29 10.05 0.90 1.89
CA PRO A 29 8.65 0.56 1.71
C PRO A 29 8.47 -0.96 1.68
N ASP A 30 7.23 -1.42 1.86
CA ASP A 30 6.89 -2.82 1.63
C ASP A 30 7.18 -3.24 0.18
N LEU A 31 8.18 -4.11 0.03
CA LEU A 31 8.69 -4.57 -1.26
C LEU A 31 7.66 -5.37 -2.07
N LEU A 32 6.65 -5.92 -1.42
CA LEU A 32 5.59 -6.68 -2.08
C LEU A 32 4.31 -5.86 -2.26
N ALA A 33 4.25 -4.63 -1.75
CA ALA A 33 3.06 -3.79 -1.77
C ALA A 33 2.46 -3.67 -3.18
N LEU A 34 3.28 -3.41 -4.20
CA LEU A 34 2.76 -3.28 -5.56
C LEU A 34 2.00 -4.53 -6.04
N GLN A 35 2.53 -5.71 -5.72
CA GLN A 35 1.95 -6.98 -6.16
C GLN A 35 0.72 -7.34 -5.33
N THR A 36 0.83 -7.23 -4.00
CA THR A 36 -0.27 -7.55 -3.09
C THR A 36 -1.44 -6.60 -3.27
N GLU A 37 -1.18 -5.30 -3.40
CA GLU A 37 -2.22 -4.28 -3.57
C GLU A 37 -2.90 -4.37 -4.94
N SER A 38 -2.15 -4.70 -6.00
CA SER A 38 -2.73 -4.94 -7.33
C SER A 38 -3.69 -6.12 -7.32
N PHE A 39 -3.29 -7.23 -6.66
CA PHE A 39 -4.13 -8.41 -6.57
C PHE A 39 -5.34 -8.21 -5.64
N ASP A 40 -5.16 -7.48 -4.54
CA ASP A 40 -6.25 -7.09 -3.63
C ASP A 40 -7.30 -6.23 -4.35
N TRP A 41 -6.86 -5.30 -5.21
CA TRP A 41 -7.75 -4.50 -6.08
C TRP A 41 -8.48 -5.36 -7.11
N LEU A 42 -7.76 -6.24 -7.81
CA LEU A 42 -8.35 -7.12 -8.82
C LEU A 42 -9.50 -7.94 -8.22
N LEU A 43 -9.26 -8.56 -7.06
CA LEU A 43 -10.26 -9.39 -6.38
C LEU A 43 -11.37 -8.61 -5.69
N GLY A 44 -11.15 -7.32 -5.40
CA GLY A 44 -12.10 -6.52 -4.61
C GLY A 44 -12.23 -7.00 -3.16
N ASN A 45 -11.14 -7.43 -2.53
CA ASN A 45 -11.20 -8.03 -1.20
C ASN A 45 -11.32 -7.01 -0.05
N GLU A 46 -11.51 -7.48 1.19
CA GLU A 46 -11.73 -6.62 2.36
C GLU A 46 -10.57 -5.66 2.65
N LYS A 47 -9.32 -6.05 2.38
CA LYS A 47 -8.16 -5.17 2.55
C LYS A 47 -8.20 -4.00 1.58
N TRP A 48 -8.52 -4.26 0.32
CA TRP A 48 -8.70 -3.20 -0.68
C TRP A 48 -9.89 -2.29 -0.34
N LYS A 49 -11.05 -2.85 0.04
CA LYS A 49 -12.22 -2.05 0.44
C LYS A 49 -11.91 -1.11 1.61
N ALA A 50 -11.20 -1.59 2.63
CA ALA A 50 -10.79 -0.76 3.76
C ALA A 50 -9.89 0.40 3.32
N ARG A 51 -8.99 0.17 2.34
CA ARG A 51 -8.16 1.23 1.76
C ARG A 51 -8.96 2.24 0.95
N VAL A 52 -9.95 1.80 0.17
CA VAL A 52 -10.87 2.68 -0.56
C VAL A 52 -11.63 3.59 0.41
N GLU A 53 -12.16 3.02 1.49
CA GLU A 53 -12.89 3.78 2.49
C GLU A 53 -11.99 4.79 3.23
N ALA A 54 -10.78 4.37 3.63
CA ALA A 54 -9.80 5.27 4.22
C ALA A 54 -9.41 6.41 3.25
N ALA A 55 -9.25 6.12 1.96
CA ALA A 55 -8.97 7.12 0.93
C ALA A 55 -10.15 8.09 0.77
N ARG A 56 -11.39 7.58 0.76
CA ARG A 56 -12.61 8.40 0.71
C ARG A 56 -12.71 9.35 1.89
N GLN A 57 -12.45 8.87 3.10
CA GLN A 57 -12.42 9.68 4.32
C GLN A 57 -11.33 10.76 4.29
N ALA A 58 -10.17 10.44 3.68
CA ALA A 58 -9.08 11.37 3.47
C ALA A 58 -9.29 12.34 2.29
N GLY A 59 -10.42 12.27 1.57
CA GLY A 59 -10.69 13.08 0.38
C GLY A 59 -9.78 12.75 -0.81
N ARG A 60 -9.12 11.58 -0.77
CA ARG A 60 -8.24 11.09 -1.83
C ARG A 60 -9.05 10.45 -2.94
N ARG A 61 -8.57 10.62 -4.18
CA ARG A 61 -9.24 10.13 -5.41
C ARG A 61 -8.32 9.26 -6.27
N ASP A 62 -7.17 8.89 -5.73
CA ASP A 62 -6.13 8.11 -6.41
C ASP A 62 -6.24 6.60 -6.17
N VAL A 63 -7.24 6.16 -5.39
CA VAL A 63 -7.56 4.74 -5.22
C VAL A 63 -8.79 4.42 -6.07
N PRO A 64 -8.72 3.41 -6.97
CA PRO A 64 -9.89 2.97 -7.74
C PRO A 64 -11.01 2.52 -6.81
N THR A 65 -12.24 2.95 -7.09
CA THR A 65 -13.43 2.63 -6.29
C THR A 65 -14.18 1.39 -6.79
N GLN A 66 -13.82 0.90 -7.97
CA GLN A 66 -14.35 -0.31 -8.59
C GLN A 66 -13.24 -1.37 -8.63
N SER A 67 -13.59 -2.62 -8.32
CA SER A 67 -12.63 -3.72 -8.36
C SER A 67 -12.43 -4.20 -9.80
N GLY A 68 -11.26 -4.78 -10.10
CA GLY A 68 -10.95 -5.19 -11.46
C GLY A 68 -11.85 -6.32 -11.98
N LEU A 69 -12.24 -7.28 -11.13
CA LEU A 69 -13.19 -8.32 -11.55
C LEU A 69 -14.61 -7.78 -11.76
N GLU A 70 -15.04 -6.81 -10.96
CA GLU A 70 -16.33 -6.13 -11.14
C GLU A 70 -16.37 -5.35 -12.46
N GLU A 71 -15.28 -4.65 -12.80
CA GLU A 71 -15.11 -3.99 -14.10
C GLU A 71 -15.28 -5.00 -15.26
N ILE A 72 -14.60 -6.14 -15.20
CA ILE A 72 -14.70 -7.18 -16.24
C ILE A 72 -16.13 -7.72 -16.38
N PHE A 73 -16.86 -7.93 -15.27
CA PHE A 73 -18.22 -8.45 -15.33
C PHE A 73 -19.24 -7.47 -15.90
N GLU A 74 -19.03 -6.16 -15.76
CA GLU A 74 -19.89 -5.12 -16.35
C GLU A 74 -19.62 -4.92 -17.86
N GLU A 75 -18.47 -5.37 -18.37
CA GLU A 75 -18.09 -5.22 -19.78
C GLU A 75 -18.58 -6.35 -20.71
N ILE A 76 -19.02 -7.49 -20.16
CA ILE A 76 -19.45 -8.69 -20.93
C ILE A 76 -20.97 -8.79 -21.08
#